data_AF-A0A847CUJ9-F1
#
_entry.id   AF-A0A847CUJ9-F1
#
_cell.length_a   1.000
_cell.length_b   1.000
_cell.length_c   1.000
_cell.angle_alpha   90.00
_cell.angle_beta   90.00
_cell.angle_gamma   90.00
#
_symmetry.space_group_name_H-M   'P 1'
#
loop_
_entity.id
_entity.type
_entity.pdbx_description
1 polymer ?
#
loop_
_entity_poly.entity_id
_entity_poly.type
_entity_poly.pdbx_seq_one_letter_code
_entity_poly.pdbx_strand_id
1 'polypeptide(L)'
;EKAFGNLKERLNFRRMQVSSELSLNGKLFVEFIALIYLSYVKKKMQDAELFNQWTLQGVLDELDMIELFEAPGHGRVLGEVTTKQKELYEALGVALPSL
;
A
#
# COMPACT_ATOMS: atom_id res chain seq x y z
N GLU A 1 12.61 -12.67 -11.23
CA GLU A 1 11.48 -13.63 -11.22
C GLU A 1 10.88 -13.94 -9.84
N LYS A 2 11.65 -14.41 -8.83
CA LYS A 2 11.11 -14.78 -7.49
C LYS A 2 10.26 -13.72 -6.79
N ALA A 3 10.65 -12.44 -6.88
CA ALA A 3 9.90 -11.35 -6.25
C ALA A 3 8.51 -11.10 -6.88
N PHE A 4 8.36 -11.37 -8.18
CA PHE A 4 7.10 -11.23 -8.91
C PHE A 4 6.13 -12.38 -8.56
N GLY A 5 6.67 -13.59 -8.35
CA GLY A 5 5.91 -14.73 -7.84
C GLY A 5 5.32 -14.47 -6.44
N ASN A 6 6.11 -13.88 -5.53
CA ASN A 6 5.62 -13.51 -4.20
C ASN A 6 4.54 -12.42 -4.22
N LEU A 7 4.57 -11.48 -5.17
CA LEU A 7 3.49 -10.50 -5.31
C LEU A 7 2.18 -11.16 -5.77
N LYS A 8 2.24 -12.14 -6.69
CA LYS A 8 1.05 -12.88 -7.14
C LYS A 8 0.42 -13.71 -6.01
N GLU A 9 1.24 -14.38 -5.19
CA GLU A 9 0.77 -15.07 -3.98
C GLU A 9 0.01 -14.11 -3.04
N ARG A 10 0.56 -12.91 -2.83
CA ARG A 10 0.04 -11.91 -1.89
C ARG A 10 -1.19 -11.18 -2.40
N LEU A 11 -1.35 -11.04 -3.71
CA LEU A 11 -2.55 -10.49 -4.35
C LEU A 11 -3.68 -11.52 -4.54
N ASN A 12 -3.56 -12.72 -3.96
CA ASN A 12 -4.63 -13.72 -3.99
C ASN A 12 -4.92 -14.28 -5.40
N PHE A 13 -3.91 -14.36 -6.28
CA PHE A 13 -4.02 -14.98 -7.61
C PHE A 13 -4.35 -16.48 -7.57
N ARG A 14 -4.07 -17.19 -6.46
CA ARG A 14 -4.36 -18.64 -6.35
C ARG A 14 -5.84 -18.97 -6.20
N ARG A 15 -6.67 -18.04 -5.76
CA ARG A 15 -8.12 -18.26 -5.61
C ARG A 15 -8.90 -17.44 -6.63
N MET A 16 -9.25 -18.08 -7.75
CA MET A 16 -10.32 -17.61 -8.64
C MET A 16 -11.68 -17.86 -7.96
N GLN A 17 -12.04 -17.05 -6.98
CA GLN A 17 -13.40 -17.03 -6.41
C GLN A 17 -14.29 -16.05 -7.17
N VAL A 18 -14.43 -16.28 -8.48
CA VAL A 18 -15.30 -15.50 -9.36
C VAL A 18 -16.12 -16.46 -10.20
N SER A 19 -17.43 -16.25 -10.23
CA SER A 19 -18.40 -17.15 -10.87
C SER A 19 -18.56 -16.91 -12.38
N SER A 20 -17.86 -15.91 -12.95
CA SER A 20 -17.93 -15.56 -14.38
C SER A 20 -16.58 -15.07 -14.92
N GLU A 21 -16.38 -15.24 -16.23
CA GLU A 21 -15.21 -14.70 -16.94
C GLU A 21 -15.12 -13.18 -16.85
N LEU A 22 -16.26 -12.48 -16.86
CA LEU A 22 -16.31 -11.02 -16.72
C LEU A 22 -15.75 -10.58 -15.35
N SER A 23 -16.18 -11.25 -14.27
CA SER A 23 -15.68 -10.98 -12.92
C SER A 23 -14.20 -11.35 -12.77
N LEU A 24 -13.73 -12.38 -13.48
CA LEU A 24 -12.31 -12.73 -13.55
C LEU A 24 -11.48 -11.64 -14.22
N ASN A 25 -11.92 -11.16 -15.38
CA ASN A 25 -11.21 -10.10 -16.11
C ASN A 25 -11.16 -8.81 -15.31
N GLY A 26 -12.26 -8.45 -14.62
CA GLY A 26 -12.28 -7.31 -13.71
C GLY A 26 -11.26 -7.45 -12.56
N LYS A 27 -11.19 -8.65 -11.94
CA LYS A 27 -10.21 -8.93 -10.88
C LYS A 27 -8.76 -8.81 -11.38
N LEU A 28 -8.44 -9.43 -12.52
CA LEU A 28 -7.11 -9.35 -13.12
C LEU A 28 -6.70 -7.91 -13.46
N PHE A 29 -7.64 -7.10 -13.95
CA PHE A 29 -7.39 -5.70 -14.24
C PHE A 29 -7.04 -4.90 -12.98
N VAL A 30 -7.84 -5.02 -11.92
CA VAL A 30 -7.58 -4.35 -10.64
C VAL A 30 -6.25 -4.81 -10.04
N GLU A 31 -5.96 -6.11 -10.09
CA GLU A 31 -4.68 -6.65 -9.62
C GLU A 31 -3.49 -6.15 -10.44
N PHE A 32 -3.62 -6.01 -11.75
CA PHE A 32 -2.58 -5.45 -12.60
C PHE A 32 -2.25 -4.01 -12.21
N ILE A 33 -3.28 -3.18 -11.96
CA ILE A 33 -3.11 -1.83 -11.46
C ILE A 33 -2.44 -1.83 -10.07
N ALA A 34 -2.85 -2.72 -9.16
CA ALA A 34 -2.21 -2.87 -7.86
C ALA A 34 -0.72 -3.23 -7.97
N LEU A 35 -0.34 -4.08 -8.93
CA LEU A 35 1.06 -4.43 -9.19
C LEU A 35 1.90 -3.23 -9.65
N ILE A 36 1.32 -2.28 -10.39
CA ILE A 36 2.00 -1.05 -10.81
C ILE A 36 2.34 -0.21 -9.56
N TYR A 37 1.36 0.00 -8.68
CA TYR A 37 1.58 0.74 -7.42
C TYR A 37 2.59 0.05 -6.51
N LEU A 38 2.45 -1.26 -6.30
CA LEU A 38 3.39 -2.04 -5.48
C LEU A 38 4.80 -2.01 -6.06
N SER A 39 4.96 -2.04 -7.38
CA SER A 39 6.27 -1.94 -8.03
C SER A 39 6.89 -0.57 -7.81
N TYR A 40 6.09 0.50 -7.86
CA TYR A 40 6.54 1.86 -7.58
C TYR A 40 6.98 2.03 -6.13
N VAL A 41 6.16 1.59 -5.16
CA VAL A 41 6.51 1.65 -3.73
C VAL A 41 7.77 0.84 -3.47
N LYS A 42 7.87 -0.37 -4.03
CA LYS A 42 9.06 -1.21 -3.91
C LYS A 42 10.31 -0.51 -4.45
N LYS A 43 10.21 0.16 -5.60
CA LYS A 43 11.33 0.94 -6.15
C LYS A 43 11.73 2.07 -5.20
N LYS A 44 10.77 2.85 -4.70
CA LYS A 44 11.02 3.92 -3.72
C LYS A 44 11.71 3.42 -2.46
N MET A 45 11.27 2.27 -1.94
CA MET A 45 11.93 1.63 -0.80
C MET A 45 13.36 1.19 -1.10
N GLN A 46 13.65 0.75 -2.33
CA GLN A 46 14.99 0.37 -2.75
C GLN A 46 15.90 1.60 -2.87
N ASP A 47 15.39 2.67 -3.49
CA ASP A 47 16.12 3.93 -3.67
C ASP A 47 16.44 4.60 -2.30
N ALA A 48 15.57 4.39 -1.30
CA ALA A 48 15.74 4.90 0.08
C ALA A 48 16.36 3.87 1.06
N GLU A 49 16.87 2.74 0.57
CA GLU A 49 17.50 1.67 1.37
C GLU A 49 16.63 1.13 2.53
N LEU A 50 15.32 1.28 2.45
CA LEU A 50 14.37 0.92 3.51
C LEU A 50 14.30 -0.59 3.77
N PHE A 51 14.72 -1.43 2.82
CA PHE A 51 14.72 -2.89 2.98
C PHE A 51 15.66 -3.41 4.09
N ASN A 52 16.56 -2.57 4.60
CA ASN A 52 17.42 -2.92 5.74
C ASN A 52 16.65 -3.01 7.07
N GLN A 53 15.52 -2.32 7.17
CA GLN A 53 14.72 -2.21 8.40
C GLN A 53 13.26 -2.61 8.19
N TRP A 54 12.76 -2.52 6.96
CA TRP A 54 11.36 -2.67 6.64
C TRP A 54 11.13 -3.69 5.54
N THR A 55 10.03 -4.44 5.68
CA THR A 55 9.47 -5.18 4.56
C THR A 55 8.45 -4.31 3.83
N LEU A 56 8.17 -4.63 2.56
CA LEU A 56 7.10 -3.94 1.81
C LEU A 56 5.75 -4.04 2.53
N GLN A 57 5.47 -5.18 3.19
CA GLN A 57 4.25 -5.30 4.00
C GLN A 57 4.30 -4.37 5.21
N GLY A 58 5.42 -4.35 5.94
CA GLY A 58 5.56 -3.54 7.14
C GLY A 58 5.42 -2.03 6.88
N VAL A 59 5.90 -1.53 5.74
CA VAL A 59 5.65 -0.13 5.34
C VAL A 59 4.17 0.12 5.10
N LEU A 60 3.48 -0.77 4.38
CA LEU A 60 2.06 -0.62 4.09
C LEU A 60 1.24 -0.68 5.39
N ASP A 61 1.53 -1.62 6.28
CA ASP A 61 0.84 -1.77 7.56
C ASP A 61 1.05 -0.55 8.47
N GLU A 62 2.27 0.01 8.53
CA GLU A 62 2.56 1.18 9.35
C GLU A 62 1.81 2.43 8.88
N LEU A 63 1.68 2.59 7.55
CA LEU A 63 0.99 3.72 6.94
C LEU A 63 -0.54 3.57 6.97
N ASP A 64 -1.05 2.34 6.93
CA ASP A 64 -2.49 2.04 7.02
C ASP A 64 -3.08 2.39 8.40
N MET A 65 -2.24 2.52 9.44
CA MET A 65 -2.66 2.96 10.77
C MET A 65 -3.03 4.46 10.86
N ILE A 66 -2.78 5.26 9.81
CA ILE A 66 -3.10 6.69 9.83
C ILE A 66 -4.57 6.89 9.48
N GLU A 67 -5.38 7.22 10.48
CA GLU A 67 -6.82 7.38 10.33
C GLU A 67 -7.22 8.84 10.07
N LEU A 68 -8.21 9.04 9.21
CA LEU A 68 -8.90 10.32 9.02
C LEU A 68 -10.35 10.16 9.49
N PHE A 69 -10.68 10.78 10.60
CA PHE A 69 -12.01 10.72 11.20
C PHE A 69 -12.91 11.81 10.64
N GLU A 70 -14.17 11.49 10.38
CA GLU A 70 -15.21 12.50 10.13
C GLU A 70 -16.16 12.51 11.33
N ALA A 71 -16.23 13.64 12.02
CA ALA A 71 -17.13 13.83 13.15
C ALA A 71 -18.31 14.75 12.75
N PRO A 72 -19.58 14.34 12.96
CA PRO A 72 -20.74 15.16 12.66
C PRO A 72 -20.63 16.54 13.34
N GLY A 73 -20.72 17.60 12.54
CA GLY A 73 -20.63 18.99 13.01
C GLY A 73 -19.22 19.50 13.34
N HIS A 74 -18.19 18.64 13.31
CA HIS A 74 -16.81 19.00 13.68
C HIS A 74 -15.81 18.87 12.52
N GLY A 75 -16.24 18.34 11.37
CA GLY A 75 -15.42 18.23 10.16
C GLY A 75 -14.48 17.02 10.18
N ARG A 76 -13.43 17.09 9.35
CA ARG A 76 -12.39 16.05 9.23
C ARG A 76 -11.31 16.28 10.29
N VAL A 77 -10.91 15.22 10.98
CA VAL A 77 -9.82 15.22 11.97
C VAL A 77 -8.83 14.13 11.60
N LEU A 78 -7.59 14.51 11.33
CA LEU A 78 -6.51 13.55 11.09
C LEU A 78 -6.01 13.02 12.44
N GLY A 79 -5.91 11.70 12.57
CA GLY A 79 -5.30 11.04 13.72
C GLY A 79 -3.82 11.44 13.89
N GLU A 80 -3.26 11.12 15.05
CA GLU A 80 -1.85 11.42 15.32
C GLU A 80 -0.93 10.67 14.35
N VAL A 81 -0.09 11.42 13.62
CA VAL A 81 0.98 10.83 12.79
C VAL A 81 2.25 10.73 13.62
N THR A 82 2.69 9.50 13.87
CA THR A 82 3.88 9.21 14.69
C THR A 82 5.17 9.67 14.01
N THR A 83 6.26 9.85 14.76
CA THR A 83 7.57 10.19 14.20
C THR A 83 8.05 9.14 13.18
N LYS A 84 7.83 7.85 13.49
CA LYS A 84 8.17 6.73 12.62
C LYS A 84 7.43 6.79 11.27
N GLN A 85 6.15 7.15 11.29
CA GLN A 85 5.37 7.39 10.07
C GLN A 85 5.90 8.59 9.31
N LYS A 86 6.25 9.69 10.00
CA LYS A 86 6.82 10.88 9.35
C LYS A 86 8.11 10.57 8.60
N GLU A 87 9.03 9.87 9.25
CA GLU A 87 10.29 9.41 8.66
C GLU A 87 10.04 8.53 7.44
N LEU A 88 9.04 7.63 7.47
CA LEU A 88 8.68 6.81 6.31
C LEU A 88 8.16 7.64 5.13
N TYR A 89 7.28 8.63 5.37
CA TYR A 89 6.79 9.52 4.32
C TYR A 89 7.94 10.30 3.66
N GLU A 90 8.83 10.87 4.48
CA GLU A 90 10.00 11.60 4.00
C GLU A 90 10.93 10.70 3.19
N ALA A 91 11.23 9.50 3.68
CA ALA A 91 12.07 8.52 2.98
C ALA A 91 11.46 8.07 1.65
N LEU A 92 10.14 7.94 1.57
CA LEU A 92 9.42 7.61 0.33
C LEU A 92 9.30 8.84 -0.61
N GLY A 93 9.66 10.03 -0.14
CA GLY A 93 9.55 11.29 -0.88
C GLY A 93 8.09 11.70 -1.11
N VAL A 94 7.22 11.44 -0.13
CA VAL A 94 5.79 11.74 -0.16
C VAL A 94 5.48 12.74 0.96
N ALA A 95 4.64 13.74 0.65
CA ALA A 95 4.22 14.71 1.66
C ALA A 95 3.37 14.03 2.75
N LEU A 96 3.52 14.51 3.98
CA LEU A 96 2.68 14.06 5.08
C LEU A 96 1.20 14.37 4.80
N PRO A 97 0.28 13.48 5.20
CA PRO A 97 -1.14 13.78 5.14
C PRO A 97 -1.44 15.03 5.96
N SER A 98 -2.24 15.92 5.37
CA SER A 98 -2.73 17.16 5.97
C SER A 98 -4.23 17.28 5.70
N LEU A 99 -4.91 18.06 6.54
CA LEU A 99 -6.35 18.34 6.44
C LEU A 99 -6.67 19.33 5.31
#